data_AF-G0N8X9-F1
#
_entry.id   AF-G0N8X9-F1
#
_cell.length_a   1.000
_cell.length_b   1.000
_cell.length_c   1.000
_cell.angle_alpha   90.00
_cell.angle_beta   90.00
_cell.angle_gamma   90.00
#
_symmetry.space_group_name_H-M   'P 1'
#
loop_
_entity.id
_entity.type
_entity.pdbx_description
1 polymer ?
#
loop_
_entity_poly.entity_id
_entity_poly.type
_entity_poly.pdbx_seq_one_letter_code
_entity_poly.pdbx_strand_id
1 'polypeptide(L)'
;MKPCIEICKFASCDCKKGFLRNSLGKCVKPRDCTPQTTKCAKNETLYECGTACEPTCEKPNPGGCIEVCLVNRCQCSKGFVRHGLNCIAKKNCPK
;
A
#
# COMPACT_ATOMS: atom_id res chain seq x y z
N MET A 1 13.60 -4.18 -20.14
CA MET A 1 13.33 -3.28 -19.00
C MET A 1 12.51 -4.04 -17.97
N LYS A 2 13.10 -4.32 -16.82
CA LYS A 2 12.51 -5.03 -15.68
C LYS A 2 13.01 -4.29 -14.44
N PRO A 3 12.19 -4.16 -13.37
CA PRO A 3 11.89 -5.36 -12.60
C PRO A 3 10.45 -5.44 -12.10
N CYS A 4 9.86 -6.65 -12.17
CA CYS A 4 9.09 -7.09 -11.01
C CYS A 4 10.11 -7.08 -9.87
N ILE A 5 10.03 -6.10 -8.98
CA ILE A 5 10.95 -6.02 -7.84
C ILE A 5 10.75 -7.27 -6.99
N GLU A 6 11.71 -8.20 -7.06
CA GLU A 6 11.97 -9.15 -5.98
C GLU A 6 12.36 -8.33 -4.75
N ILE A 7 11.39 -7.98 -3.92
CA ILE A 7 11.66 -7.51 -2.55
C ILE A 7 10.77 -8.32 -1.61
N CYS A 8 11.16 -9.59 -1.47
CA CYS A 8 10.77 -10.49 -0.39
C CYS A 8 11.98 -10.62 0.56
N LYS A 9 12.05 -9.84 1.64
CA LYS A 9 12.89 -10.06 2.85
C LYS A 9 12.46 -9.06 3.92
N PHE A 10 12.50 -9.27 5.24
CA PHE A 10 12.53 -10.44 6.14
C PHE A 10 11.82 -9.89 7.41
N ALA A 11 10.93 -10.67 8.06
CA ALA A 11 10.13 -10.29 9.25
C ALA A 11 8.77 -9.55 9.04
N SER A 12 7.98 -9.94 8.04
CA SER A 12 6.52 -9.83 8.12
C SER A 12 5.88 -11.07 7.49
N CYS A 13 4.56 -11.30 7.69
CA CYS A 13 3.85 -12.44 7.10
C CYS A 13 4.18 -12.57 5.61
N ASP A 14 5.01 -13.56 5.27
CA ASP A 14 5.46 -13.74 3.91
C ASP A 14 4.46 -14.60 3.14
N CYS A 15 4.43 -14.44 1.83
CA CYS A 15 3.64 -15.31 0.99
C CYS A 15 4.21 -16.73 1.03
N LYS A 16 3.33 -17.75 0.90
CA LYS A 16 3.79 -19.14 0.78
C LYS A 16 4.85 -19.25 -0.33
N LYS A 17 5.81 -20.15 -0.16
CA LYS A 17 6.86 -20.40 -1.17
C LYS A 17 6.27 -20.48 -2.57
N GLY A 18 6.79 -19.66 -3.50
CA GLY A 18 6.31 -19.60 -4.88
C GLY A 18 5.17 -18.61 -5.13
N PHE A 19 4.79 -17.79 -4.14
CA PHE A 19 3.82 -16.69 -4.28
C PHE A 19 4.48 -15.35 -3.97
N LEU A 20 4.02 -14.29 -4.62
CA LEU A 20 4.46 -12.90 -4.42
C LEU A 20 3.30 -12.06 -3.92
N ARG A 21 3.57 -11.09 -3.04
CA ARG A 21 2.55 -10.16 -2.57
C ARG A 21 2.34 -9.05 -3.60
N ASN A 22 1.10 -8.88 -4.08
CA ASN A 22 0.74 -7.78 -4.97
C ASN A 22 0.38 -6.51 -4.18
N SER A 23 0.10 -5.42 -4.89
CA SER A 23 -0.16 -4.10 -4.28
C SER A 23 -1.44 -4.04 -3.45
N LEU A 24 -2.37 -4.97 -3.68
CA LEU A 24 -3.59 -5.18 -2.90
C LEU A 24 -3.34 -5.98 -1.62
N GLY A 25 -2.09 -6.35 -1.35
CA GLY A 25 -1.68 -7.13 -0.19
C GLY A 25 -1.99 -8.62 -0.29
N LYS A 26 -2.37 -9.13 -1.48
CA LYS A 26 -2.69 -10.55 -1.72
C LYS A 26 -1.47 -11.32 -2.22
N CYS A 27 -1.35 -12.59 -1.84
CA CYS A 27 -0.35 -13.51 -2.37
C CYS A 27 -0.84 -14.14 -3.68
N VAL A 28 -0.16 -13.85 -4.78
CA VAL A 28 -0.48 -14.32 -6.14
C VAL A 28 0.71 -15.09 -6.74
N LYS A 29 0.48 -15.92 -7.76
CA LYS A 29 1.61 -16.57 -8.46
C LYS A 29 2.41 -15.50 -9.23
N PRO A 30 3.72 -15.70 -9.48
CA PRO A 30 4.54 -14.74 -10.21
C PRO A 30 3.95 -14.32 -11.58
N ARG A 31 3.37 -15.27 -12.31
CA ARG A 31 2.69 -15.02 -13.59
C ARG A 31 1.42 -14.17 -13.48
N ASP A 32 0.80 -14.17 -12.31
CA ASP A 32 -0.42 -13.41 -12.00
C ASP A 32 -0.06 -12.04 -11.41
N CYS A 33 1.22 -11.74 -11.20
CA CYS A 33 1.73 -10.43 -10.79
C CYS A 33 1.82 -9.53 -12.02
N THR A 34 0.66 -9.08 -12.50
CA THR A 34 0.53 -8.19 -13.65
C THR A 34 0.42 -6.74 -13.21
N PRO A 35 0.72 -5.75 -14.09
CA PRO A 35 0.48 -4.35 -13.82
C PRO A 35 -0.94 -4.04 -13.33
N GLN A 36 -1.95 -4.83 -13.75
CA GLN A 36 -3.33 -4.67 -13.31
C GLN A 36 -3.52 -5.09 -11.84
N THR A 37 -2.82 -6.14 -11.40
CA THR A 37 -2.85 -6.61 -10.01
C THR A 37 -1.91 -5.84 -9.08
N THR A 38 -1.00 -5.04 -9.64
CA THR A 38 -0.09 -4.16 -8.91
C THR A 38 -0.45 -2.68 -9.04
N LYS A 39 -1.55 -2.35 -9.73
CA LYS A 39 -2.05 -0.98 -9.85
C LYS A 39 -2.78 -0.60 -8.56
N CYS A 40 -2.45 0.57 -8.04
CA CYS A 40 -3.20 1.15 -6.93
C CYS A 40 -4.50 1.78 -7.41
N ALA A 41 -5.46 1.94 -6.48
CA ALA A 41 -6.72 2.58 -6.79
C ALA A 41 -6.51 4.08 -7.09
N LYS A 42 -7.60 4.77 -7.45
CA LYS A 42 -7.54 6.21 -7.72
C LYS A 42 -7.05 6.95 -6.47
N ASN A 43 -6.14 7.90 -6.68
CA ASN A 43 -5.51 8.71 -5.63
C ASN A 43 -4.63 7.92 -4.64
N GLU A 44 -4.14 6.77 -5.06
CA GLU A 44 -3.16 5.99 -4.32
C GLU A 44 -1.85 5.90 -5.11
N THR A 45 -0.75 5.90 -4.39
CA THR A 45 0.59 5.65 -4.91
C THR A 45 1.08 4.31 -4.34
N LEU A 46 1.73 3.52 -5.18
CA LEU A 46 2.43 2.32 -4.71
C LEU A 46 3.72 2.77 -4.02
N TYR A 47 3.83 2.49 -2.73
CA TYR A 47 5.05 2.72 -1.99
C TYR A 47 5.81 1.40 -1.82
N GLU A 48 7.08 1.41 -2.21
CA GLU A 48 8.00 0.30 -1.90
C GLU A 48 8.13 0.14 -0.39
N CYS A 49 8.14 1.25 0.34
CA CYS A 49 8.15 1.31 1.80
C CYS A 49 7.06 2.25 2.31
N GLY A 50 5.90 1.70 2.63
CA GLY A 50 4.76 2.47 3.14
C GLY A 50 4.77 2.64 4.66
N THR A 51 4.06 3.65 5.16
CA THR A 51 3.87 3.87 6.60
C THR A 51 2.80 2.96 7.21
N ALA A 52 2.98 2.53 8.46
CA ALA A 52 1.92 1.87 9.23
C ALA A 52 0.77 2.80 9.64
N CYS A 53 0.99 4.10 9.63
CA CYS A 53 0.03 5.10 10.09
C CYS A 53 -0.38 5.97 8.92
N GLU A 54 -1.10 5.37 7.99
CA GLU A 54 -1.69 6.11 6.88
C GLU A 54 -2.70 7.14 7.40
N PRO A 55 -2.65 8.40 6.96
CA PRO A 55 -3.63 9.42 7.31
C PRO A 55 -5.06 9.01 6.97
N THR A 56 -6.01 9.22 7.89
CA THR A 56 -7.45 9.03 7.65
C THR A 56 -8.21 10.34 7.81
N CYS A 57 -9.51 10.35 7.49
CA CYS A 57 -10.34 11.52 7.77
C CYS A 57 -10.46 11.84 9.26
N GLU A 58 -10.54 10.80 10.10
CA GLU A 58 -10.63 10.90 11.56
C GLU A 58 -9.29 11.27 12.19
N LYS A 59 -8.18 10.81 11.59
CA LYS A 59 -6.82 11.13 12.04
C LYS A 59 -5.93 11.56 10.85
N PRO A 60 -6.04 12.82 10.38
CA PRO A 60 -5.29 13.28 9.22
C PRO A 60 -3.78 13.44 9.47
N ASN A 61 -3.38 13.59 10.72
CA ASN A 61 -1.99 13.73 11.13
C ASN A 61 -1.68 12.69 12.23
N PRO A 62 -1.46 11.42 11.87
CA PRO A 62 -1.19 10.38 12.85
C PRO A 62 0.20 10.58 13.50
N GLY A 63 0.21 10.92 14.79
CA GLY A 63 1.44 10.94 15.61
C GLY A 63 1.77 9.56 16.21
N GLY A 64 3.05 9.36 16.55
CA GLY A 64 3.54 8.17 17.24
C GLY A 64 3.46 6.90 16.38
N CYS A 65 4.00 6.96 15.15
CA CYS A 65 4.01 5.79 14.28
C CYS A 65 5.18 4.87 14.59
N ILE A 66 4.92 3.57 14.54
CA ILE A 66 6.01 2.59 14.51
C ILE A 66 6.75 2.72 13.17
N GLU A 67 8.09 2.79 13.24
CA GLU A 67 8.98 2.87 12.07
C GLU A 67 9.09 1.48 11.42
N VAL A 68 7.99 1.04 10.83
CA VAL A 68 7.89 -0.22 10.08
C VAL A 68 7.62 0.06 8.61
N CYS A 69 8.35 -0.65 7.77
CA CYS A 69 8.21 -0.58 6.33
C CYS A 69 7.07 -1.50 5.87
N LEU A 70 5.92 -0.94 5.51
CA LEU A 70 4.84 -1.70 4.87
C LEU A 70 5.14 -1.85 3.38
N VAL A 71 5.75 -2.98 3.04
CA VAL A 71 6.29 -3.23 1.70
C VAL A 71 5.19 -3.35 0.65
N ASN A 72 5.43 -2.75 -0.53
CA ASN A 72 4.57 -2.82 -1.72
C ASN A 72 3.10 -2.47 -1.42
N ARG A 73 2.90 -1.39 -0.66
CA ARG A 73 1.56 -0.99 -0.21
C ARG A 73 1.04 0.18 -1.03
N CYS A 74 -0.18 0.05 -1.54
CA CYS A 74 -0.93 1.19 -2.02
C CYS A 74 -1.36 2.07 -0.85
N GLN A 75 -0.91 3.31 -0.85
CA GLN A 75 -1.32 4.32 0.13
C GLN A 75 -1.80 5.58 -0.56
N CYS A 76 -2.67 6.33 0.12
CA CYS A 76 -3.17 7.60 -0.36
C CYS A 76 -2.02 8.52 -0.74
N SER A 77 -2.07 9.03 -1.96
CA SER A 77 -1.08 9.97 -2.47
C SER A 77 -1.07 11.25 -1.62
N LYS A 78 0.03 11.99 -1.66
CA LYS A 78 0.17 13.25 -0.92
C LYS A 78 -1.04 14.18 -1.14
N GLY A 79 -1.66 14.65 -0.06
CA GLY A 79 -2.85 15.50 -0.07
C GLY A 79 -4.19 14.76 0.02
N PHE A 80 -4.17 13.42 -0.05
CA PHE A 80 -5.32 12.55 0.16
C PHE A 80 -5.22 11.84 1.52
N VAL A 81 -6.37 11.45 2.05
CA VAL A 81 -6.51 10.68 3.28
C VAL A 81 -7.46 9.50 3.04
N ARG A 82 -7.26 8.41 3.79
CA ARG A 82 -8.05 7.18 3.70
C ARG A 82 -9.42 7.40 4.33
N HIS A 83 -10.47 7.06 3.60
CA HIS A 83 -11.85 7.02 4.09
C HIS A 83 -12.55 5.78 3.52
N GLY A 84 -12.76 4.78 4.38
CA GLY A 84 -13.19 3.44 3.96
C GLY A 84 -12.18 2.82 2.99
N LEU A 85 -12.66 2.40 1.81
CA LEU A 85 -11.83 1.81 0.76
C LEU A 85 -11.18 2.84 -0.19
N ASN A 86 -11.46 4.13 -0.03
CA ASN A 86 -11.08 5.17 -0.99
C ASN A 86 -10.12 6.19 -0.38
N CYS A 87 -9.29 6.78 -1.23
CA CYS A 87 -8.47 7.95 -0.90
C CYS A 87 -9.16 9.21 -1.42
N ILE A 88 -9.58 10.07 -0.49
CA ILE A 88 -10.25 11.34 -0.80
C ILE A 88 -9.40 12.52 -0.37
N ALA A 89 -9.57 13.67 -1.02
CA ALA A 89 -8.86 14.87 -0.63
C ALA A 89 -9.23 15.22 0.82
N LYS A 90 -8.26 15.63 1.64
CA LYS A 90 -8.50 15.97 3.06
C LYS A 90 -9.67 16.94 3.26
N LYS A 91 -9.82 17.90 2.34
CA LYS A 91 -10.92 18.88 2.33
C LYS A 91 -12.32 18.30 2.09
N ASN A 92 -12.40 17.07 1.57
CA ASN A 92 -13.64 16.36 1.25
C ASN A 92 -14.04 15.36 2.34
N CYS A 93 -13.35 15.35 3.49
CA CYS A 93 -13.74 14.48 4.59
C CYS A 93 -15.15 14.84 5.11
N PRO A 94 -15.98 13.84 5.44
CA PRO A 94 -17.26 14.08 6.08
C PRO A 94 -17.05 14.81 7.41
N LYS A 95 -17.97 15.71 7.75
CA LYS A 95 -18.00 16.41 9.03
C LYS A 95 -18.80 15.62 10.04
#